data_AF-A0AA38IU36-F1
#
_entry.id   AF-A0AA38IU36-F1
#
_cell.length_a   1.000
_cell.length_b   1.000
_cell.length_c   1.000
_cell.angle_alpha   90.00
_cell.angle_beta   90.00
_cell.angle_gamma   90.00
#
_symmetry.space_group_name_H-M   'P 1'
#
loop_
_entity.id
_entity.type
_entity.pdbx_description
1 polymer ?
#
loop_
_entity_poly.entity_id
_entity_poly.type
_entity_poly.pdbx_seq_one_letter_code
_entity_poly.pdbx_strand_id
1 'polypeptide(L)'
;MPTVGRWLELGRSIEEVHLRAASFCPPPSKQLLEPEMAYAGNKSTARSSVAALSHTSHTPNQQSHNSPDASLRCWKCRLVGHRAKNCQNLPGLVCYKCQKPNVTSRNCTNCNPPLSAMPHLLIFGVDFWKEMGIVPNLSSGSWYFSTNAGDVERIEAVRYAATLSPEQVGLLDLLIKVHKETIGELLGSTTKCEHVIEVTGPPIKQRYYRVSPVMQQHINQELDDMLRKGIVEKSNSPGPHRYC
;
A
#
# COMPACT_ATOMS: atom_id res chain seq x y z
N MET A 1 -32.55 0.10 22.02
CA MET A 1 -31.80 1.07 22.86
C MET A 1 -30.47 0.42 23.25
N PRO A 2 -29.31 0.99 22.85
CA PRO A 2 -28.03 0.45 23.28
C PRO A 2 -27.92 0.53 24.80
N THR A 3 -27.54 -0.57 25.44
CA THR A 3 -27.36 -0.65 26.89
C THR A 3 -26.12 0.17 27.29
N VAL A 4 -26.11 0.70 28.52
CA VAL A 4 -25.00 1.47 29.08
C VAL A 4 -23.66 0.71 28.98
N GLY A 5 -23.70 -0.63 29.05
CA GLY A 5 -22.53 -1.49 28.86
C GLY A 5 -21.85 -1.32 27.50
N ARG A 6 -22.60 -1.17 26.41
CA ARG A 6 -22.06 -0.99 25.06
C ARG A 6 -21.34 0.36 24.90
N TRP A 7 -21.79 1.39 25.60
CA TRP A 7 -21.11 2.69 25.62
C TRP A 7 -19.81 2.66 26.41
N LEU A 8 -19.76 1.89 27.50
CA LEU A 8 -18.54 1.69 28.30
C LEU A 8 -17.50 0.85 27.57
N GLU A 9 -17.91 -0.11 26.75
CA GLU A 9 -17.01 -0.88 25.87
C GLU A 9 -16.44 0.00 24.76
N LEU A 10 -17.29 0.82 24.13
CA LEU A 10 -16.85 1.75 23.09
C LEU A 10 -15.87 2.79 23.65
N GLY A 11 -16.13 3.35 24.83
CA GLY A 11 -15.24 4.28 25.51
C GLY A 11 -13.85 3.68 25.76
N ARG A 12 -13.80 2.44 26.28
CA ARG A 12 -12.54 1.71 26.48
C ARG A 12 -11.79 1.45 25.18
N SER A 13 -12.50 1.10 24.11
CA SER A 13 -11.88 0.89 22.79
C SER A 13 -11.27 2.18 22.22
N ILE A 14 -11.91 3.34 22.43
CA ILE A 14 -11.39 4.63 21.97
C ILE A 14 -10.13 5.02 22.76
N GLU A 15 -10.13 4.84 24.08
CA GLU A 15 -8.96 5.09 24.93
C GLU A 15 -7.78 4.19 24.55
N GLU A 16 -8.02 2.91 24.27
CA GLU A 16 -6.99 1.96 23.85
C GLU A 16 -6.34 2.36 22.51
N VAL A 17 -7.16 2.83 21.55
CA VAL A 17 -6.66 3.35 20.27
C VAL A 17 -5.83 4.62 20.48
N HIS A 18 -6.28 5.51 21.37
CA HIS A 18 -5.55 6.75 21.67
C HIS A 18 -4.20 6.46 22.33
N LEU A 19 -4.16 5.53 23.29
CA LEU A 19 -2.92 5.08 23.94
C LEU A 19 -1.95 4.42 22.96
N ARG A 20 -2.44 3.59 22.03
CA ARG A 20 -1.62 2.99 20.97
C ARG A 20 -1.05 4.04 20.02
N ALA A 21 -1.84 5.03 19.64
CA ALA A 21 -1.37 6.12 18.78
C ALA A 21 -0.32 6.99 19.49
N ALA A 22 -0.52 7.30 20.77
CA ALA A 22 0.41 8.10 21.56
C ALA A 22 1.73 7.37 21.86
N SER A 23 1.70 6.03 21.98
CA SER A 23 2.88 5.18 22.23
C SER A 23 3.52 4.60 20.95
N PHE A 24 3.00 4.96 19.78
CA PHE A 24 3.55 4.49 18.51
C PHE A 24 4.91 5.13 18.22
N CYS A 25 5.98 4.37 18.45
CA CYS A 25 7.30 4.67 17.93
C CYS A 25 7.47 3.94 16.59
N PRO A 26 7.56 4.65 15.45
CA PRO A 26 7.87 3.99 14.19
C PRO A 26 9.21 3.25 14.34
N PRO A 27 9.33 2.04 13.77
CA PRO A 27 10.58 1.29 13.84
C PRO A 27 11.72 2.17 13.28
N PRO A 28 12.90 2.18 13.92
CA PRO A 28 14.02 2.99 13.47
C PRO A 28 14.30 2.64 12.02
N SER A 29 14.31 3.65 11.14
CA SER A 29 14.50 3.51 9.70
C SER A 29 15.93 3.08 9.37
N LYS A 30 16.30 1.87 9.77
CA LYS A 30 17.49 1.18 9.29
C LYS A 30 17.03 0.26 8.17
N GLN A 31 17.16 0.78 6.94
CA GLN A 31 17.25 0.03 5.69
C GLN A 31 16.21 -1.10 5.53
N LEU A 32 14.98 -0.75 5.16
CA LEU A 32 14.08 -1.69 4.50
C LEU A 32 13.87 -1.23 3.06
N LEU A 33 14.61 -1.89 2.16
CA LEU A 33 14.62 -1.80 0.69
C LEU A 33 15.03 -0.46 0.05
N GLU A 34 16.20 -0.48 -0.57
CA GLU A 34 16.67 0.56 -1.49
C GLU A 34 15.83 0.57 -2.79
N PRO A 35 15.54 1.75 -3.36
CA PRO A 35 14.90 1.93 -4.67
C PRO A 35 15.68 1.36 -5.88
N GLU A 36 16.89 0.84 -5.66
CA GLU A 36 17.81 0.38 -6.72
C GLU A 36 17.43 -0.98 -7.34
N MET A 37 16.42 -1.69 -6.83
CA MET A 37 15.89 -2.90 -7.49
C MET A 37 14.90 -2.60 -8.64
N ALA A 38 14.60 -1.33 -8.93
CA ALA A 38 13.62 -0.96 -9.94
C ALA A 38 14.16 -0.89 -11.38
N TYR A 39 15.48 -0.99 -11.62
CA TYR A 39 16.04 -0.94 -12.98
C TYR A 39 17.28 -1.83 -13.13
N ALA A 40 17.16 -2.88 -13.93
CA ALA A 40 18.29 -3.67 -14.39
C ALA A 40 19.12 -2.87 -15.41
N GLY A 41 20.25 -2.32 -14.99
CA GLY A 41 21.32 -1.86 -15.87
C GLY A 41 22.30 -3.01 -16.14
N ASN A 42 22.23 -3.58 -17.34
CA ASN A 42 23.15 -4.57 -17.89
C ASN A 42 24.63 -4.23 -17.62
N LYS A 43 25.38 -5.13 -16.95
CA LYS A 43 26.81 -5.39 -17.27
C LYS A 43 27.15 -6.86 -17.03
N SER A 44 27.67 -7.45 -18.10
CA SER A 44 28.06 -8.83 -18.31
C SER A 44 29.37 -9.21 -17.61
N THR A 45 29.58 -10.53 -17.48
CA THR A 45 30.88 -11.27 -17.36
C THR A 45 31.66 -11.11 -16.04
N ALA A 46 32.26 -12.12 -15.41
CA ALA A 46 32.63 -13.48 -15.81
C ALA A 46 32.73 -14.43 -14.58
N ARG A 47 32.58 -15.73 -14.86
CA ARG A 47 32.84 -16.88 -13.97
C ARG A 47 34.25 -16.84 -13.34
N SER A 48 34.38 -17.36 -12.11
CA SER A 48 35.24 -18.52 -11.81
C SER A 48 34.99 -19.10 -10.42
N SER A 49 35.02 -20.43 -10.41
CA SER A 49 34.88 -21.42 -9.34
C SER A 49 36.13 -21.57 -8.47
N VAL A 50 36.00 -21.91 -7.18
CA VAL A 50 36.53 -23.13 -6.52
C VAL A 50 36.12 -23.20 -5.04
N ALA A 51 36.03 -24.43 -4.54
CA ALA A 51 35.64 -24.83 -3.18
C ALA A 51 36.77 -24.68 -2.13
N ALA A 52 36.41 -24.54 -0.85
CA ALA A 52 36.87 -25.38 0.28
C ALA A 52 36.53 -24.75 1.64
N LEU A 53 36.19 -25.62 2.60
CA LEU A 53 35.93 -25.34 4.02
C LEU A 53 37.19 -24.88 4.78
N SER A 54 37.02 -24.11 5.87
CA SER A 54 37.51 -24.45 7.22
C SER A 54 37.17 -23.38 8.28
N HIS A 55 36.96 -23.87 9.51
CA HIS A 55 36.64 -23.14 10.73
C HIS A 55 37.81 -22.27 11.25
N THR A 56 37.52 -21.18 11.97
CA THR A 56 37.94 -20.92 13.38
C THR A 56 37.63 -19.50 13.85
N SER A 57 37.52 -19.39 15.17
CA SER A 57 37.03 -18.33 16.03
C SER A 57 37.99 -17.14 16.25
N HIS A 58 37.43 -16.07 16.85
CA HIS A 58 38.04 -14.99 17.62
C HIS A 58 38.48 -13.67 16.91
N THR A 59 37.80 -12.60 17.33
CA THR A 59 38.14 -11.17 17.28
C THR A 59 39.45 -10.88 18.05
N PRO A 60 40.26 -9.83 17.73
CA PRO A 60 39.87 -8.45 17.99
C PRO A 60 40.44 -7.35 17.06
N ASN A 61 39.69 -6.24 17.00
CA ASN A 61 40.14 -4.85 16.90
C ASN A 61 41.26 -4.51 15.90
N GLN A 62 40.91 -4.00 14.71
CA GLN A 62 41.81 -3.15 13.94
C GLN A 62 41.10 -1.89 13.43
N GLN A 63 41.75 -0.78 13.79
CA GLN A 63 41.47 0.58 13.44
C GLN A 63 41.41 0.74 11.91
N SER A 64 40.31 1.30 11.40
CA SER A 64 40.12 1.55 9.98
C SER A 64 41.08 2.65 9.52
N HIS A 65 42.18 2.25 8.88
CA HIS A 65 43.05 3.13 8.13
C HIS A 65 42.23 3.87 7.06
N ASN A 66 42.26 5.20 7.13
CA ASN A 66 41.85 6.10 6.07
C ASN A 66 42.75 5.87 4.84
N SER A 67 42.31 5.04 3.91
CA SER A 67 42.78 5.11 2.52
C SER A 67 41.70 5.81 1.69
N PRO A 68 42.05 6.81 0.86
CA PRO A 68 41.11 7.37 -0.10
C PRO A 68 40.89 6.31 -1.18
N ASP A 69 39.84 5.50 -1.02
CA ASP A 69 39.39 4.58 -2.05
C ASP A 69 38.99 5.40 -3.29
N ALA A 70 39.87 5.39 -4.29
CA ALA A 70 39.74 6.16 -5.53
C ALA A 70 38.47 5.79 -6.34
N SER A 71 37.79 4.71 -5.97
CA SER A 71 36.53 4.28 -6.59
C SER A 71 35.27 4.88 -5.95
N LEU A 72 35.39 5.47 -4.75
CA LEU A 72 34.23 5.90 -3.99
C LEU A 72 33.74 7.29 -4.43
N ARG A 73 32.63 7.32 -5.17
CA ARG A 73 31.96 8.54 -5.61
C ARG A 73 31.08 9.10 -4.48
N CYS A 74 31.31 10.35 -4.09
CA CYS A 74 30.47 11.06 -3.13
C CYS A 74 29.06 11.23 -3.70
N TRP A 75 28.03 10.70 -3.03
CA TRP A 75 26.65 10.85 -3.49
C TRP A 75 26.11 12.29 -3.39
N LYS A 76 26.79 13.18 -2.63
CA LYS A 76 26.37 14.58 -2.45
C LYS A 76 26.85 15.49 -3.60
N CYS A 77 28.08 15.34 -4.07
CA CYS A 77 28.65 16.19 -5.14
C CYS A 77 29.09 15.42 -6.41
N ARG A 78 28.94 14.09 -6.42
CA ARG A 78 29.34 13.16 -7.49
C ARG A 78 30.83 13.14 -7.87
N LEU A 79 31.69 13.78 -7.08
CA LEU A 79 33.15 13.69 -7.20
C LEU A 79 33.69 12.46 -6.45
N VAL A 80 34.83 11.93 -6.90
CA VAL A 80 35.52 10.78 -6.29
C VAL A 80 36.49 11.23 -5.19
N GLY A 81 36.94 10.30 -4.35
CA GLY A 81 38.00 10.55 -3.35
C GLY A 81 37.51 11.00 -1.97
N HIS A 82 36.19 11.11 -1.75
CA HIS A 82 35.63 11.36 -0.42
C HIS A 82 34.22 10.78 -0.25
N ARG A 83 33.83 10.51 1.01
CA ARG A 83 32.45 10.18 1.39
C ARG A 83 31.62 11.45 1.55
N ALA A 84 30.31 11.37 1.34
CA ALA A 84 29.38 12.48 1.55
C ALA A 84 29.47 13.11 2.95
N LYS A 85 29.85 12.32 3.97
CA LYS A 85 30.09 12.79 5.34
C LYS A 85 31.22 13.83 5.43
N ASN A 86 32.21 13.75 4.53
CA ASN A 86 33.38 14.64 4.47
C ASN A 86 33.33 15.57 3.25
N CYS A 87 32.15 15.77 2.65
CA CYS A 87 31.99 16.60 1.47
C CYS A 87 31.97 18.08 1.84
N GLN A 88 33.04 18.79 1.50
CA GLN A 88 33.16 20.25 1.71
C GLN A 88 32.31 21.05 0.71
N ASN A 89 31.92 20.46 -0.42
CA ASN A 89 30.93 21.03 -1.33
C ASN A 89 29.53 20.78 -0.77
N LEU A 90 28.90 21.80 -0.18
CA LEU A 90 27.45 21.78 0.05
C LEU A 90 26.76 22.14 -1.26
N PRO A 91 26.18 21.19 -2.04
CA PRO A 91 25.18 21.58 -3.00
C PRO A 91 24.07 22.29 -2.20
N GLY A 92 23.65 23.47 -2.67
CA GLY A 92 22.52 24.19 -2.10
C GLY A 92 21.28 23.30 -2.01
N LEU A 93 20.31 23.69 -1.19
CA LEU A 93 19.04 22.99 -1.00
C LEU A 93 18.43 22.60 -2.37
N VAL A 94 18.47 21.34 -2.78
CA VAL A 94 17.93 20.90 -4.08
C VAL A 94 16.74 19.98 -3.90
N CYS A 95 15.79 20.04 -4.85
CA CYS A 95 14.68 19.09 -4.88
C CYS A 95 15.23 17.72 -5.27
N TYR A 96 15.06 16.71 -4.41
CA TYR A 96 15.55 15.36 -4.69
C TYR A 96 14.86 14.68 -5.89
N LYS A 97 13.70 15.20 -6.34
CA LYS A 97 12.91 14.61 -7.42
C LYS A 97 13.17 15.27 -8.80
N CYS A 98 13.37 16.58 -8.86
CA CYS A 98 13.62 17.30 -10.13
C CYS A 98 14.92 18.10 -10.18
N GLN A 99 15.79 17.99 -9.16
CA GLN A 99 17.10 18.64 -9.06
C GLN A 99 17.07 20.19 -9.11
N LYS A 100 15.90 20.82 -8.96
CA LYS A 100 15.80 22.29 -8.92
C LYS A 100 16.56 22.84 -7.70
N PRO A 101 17.41 23.87 -7.88
CA PRO A 101 18.16 24.50 -6.80
C PRO A 101 17.25 25.36 -5.92
N ASN A 102 17.71 25.56 -4.69
CA ASN A 102 17.11 26.34 -3.62
C ASN A 102 15.68 25.96 -3.18
N VAL A 103 15.28 24.69 -3.36
CA VAL A 103 13.98 24.16 -2.93
C VAL A 103 14.12 22.74 -2.39
N THR A 104 13.28 22.33 -1.44
CA THR A 104 13.18 20.91 -1.03
C THR A 104 12.17 20.16 -1.89
N SER A 105 12.19 18.83 -1.87
CA SER A 105 11.12 18.03 -2.50
C SER A 105 9.72 18.37 -2.02
N ARG A 106 9.57 18.84 -0.77
CA ARG A 106 8.28 19.21 -0.18
C ARG A 106 7.76 20.55 -0.72
N ASN A 107 8.65 21.52 -0.92
CA ASN A 107 8.30 22.87 -1.37
C ASN A 107 8.55 23.07 -2.88
N CYS A 108 8.74 21.99 -3.63
CA CYS A 108 8.95 22.07 -5.06
C CYS A 108 7.61 22.13 -5.80
N THR A 109 7.24 23.31 -6.27
CA THR A 109 6.02 23.55 -7.07
C THR A 109 5.94 22.71 -8.36
N ASN A 110 7.05 22.14 -8.82
CA ASN A 110 7.08 21.27 -10.00
C ASN A 110 6.79 19.80 -9.67
N CYS A 111 7.06 19.36 -8.44
CA CYS A 111 6.90 17.97 -8.01
C CYS A 111 5.72 17.79 -7.04
N ASN A 112 5.32 18.87 -6.39
CA ASN A 112 4.14 18.99 -5.56
C ASN A 112 3.40 20.27 -6.00
N PRO A 113 2.81 20.27 -7.21
CA PRO A 113 2.04 21.41 -7.66
C PRO A 113 0.87 21.65 -6.69
N PRO A 114 0.46 22.90 -6.45
CA PRO A 114 -0.77 23.18 -5.73
C PRO A 114 -1.94 22.50 -6.48
N LEU A 115 -2.98 22.10 -5.74
CA LEU A 115 -4.15 21.40 -6.30
C LEU A 115 -4.78 22.11 -7.51
N SER A 116 -4.66 23.44 -7.58
CA SER A 116 -5.11 24.27 -8.70
C SER A 116 -4.39 24.01 -10.03
N ALA A 117 -3.24 23.33 -10.02
CA ALA A 117 -2.41 23.05 -11.19
C ALA A 117 -2.36 21.55 -11.55
N MET A 118 -3.21 20.71 -10.95
CA MET A 118 -3.27 19.29 -11.30
C MET A 118 -4.23 19.04 -12.47
N PRO A 119 -3.77 18.45 -13.58
CA PRO A 119 -4.62 18.12 -14.74
C PRO A 119 -5.42 16.81 -14.57
N HIS A 120 -5.35 16.18 -13.39
CA HIS A 120 -5.98 14.89 -13.15
C HIS A 120 -7.41 15.06 -12.64
N LEU A 121 -8.31 14.22 -13.14
CA LEU A 121 -9.67 14.09 -12.64
C LEU A 121 -9.61 13.67 -11.16
N LEU A 122 -9.96 14.59 -10.26
CA LEU A 122 -10.04 14.31 -8.83
C LEU A 122 -11.40 13.67 -8.53
N ILE A 123 -11.37 12.46 -7.99
CA ILE A 123 -12.55 11.77 -7.48
C ILE A 123 -12.60 12.02 -5.98
N PHE A 124 -13.62 12.75 -5.54
CA PHE A 124 -13.86 13.00 -4.12
C PHE A 124 -14.93 12.05 -3.59
N GLY A 125 -14.76 11.62 -2.35
CA GLY A 125 -15.76 10.81 -1.65
C GLY A 125 -17.01 11.62 -1.31
N VAL A 126 -18.09 10.89 -0.99
CA VAL A 126 -19.39 11.48 -0.59
C VAL A 126 -19.29 12.23 0.75
N ASP A 127 -18.34 11.84 1.60
CA ASP A 127 -17.95 12.52 2.83
C ASP A 127 -17.42 13.93 2.57
N PHE A 128 -16.54 14.09 1.58
CA PHE A 128 -16.05 15.41 1.16
C PHE A 128 -17.18 16.30 0.64
N TRP A 129 -18.13 15.74 -0.13
CA TRP A 129 -19.29 16.50 -0.60
C TRP A 129 -20.16 17.00 0.55
N LYS A 130 -20.36 16.18 1.59
CA LYS A 130 -21.09 16.57 2.80
C LYS A 130 -20.39 17.72 3.53
N GLU A 131 -19.08 17.62 3.73
CA GLU A 131 -18.30 18.64 4.43
C GLU A 131 -18.28 19.98 3.67
N MET A 132 -18.23 19.92 2.34
CA MET A 132 -18.21 21.10 1.46
C MET A 132 -19.60 21.60 1.05
N GLY A 133 -20.68 20.97 1.54
CA GLY A 133 -22.06 21.32 1.19
C GLY A 133 -22.39 21.14 -0.30
N ILE A 134 -21.69 20.25 -1.00
CA ILE A 134 -21.92 19.96 -2.42
C ILE A 134 -23.08 18.97 -2.54
N VAL A 135 -24.16 19.39 -3.19
CA VAL A 135 -25.34 18.55 -3.46
C VAL A 135 -25.37 18.24 -4.96
N PRO A 136 -25.07 16.99 -5.37
CA PRO A 136 -25.17 16.58 -6.77
C PRO A 136 -26.62 16.23 -7.13
N ASN A 137 -27.09 16.78 -8.24
CA ASN A 137 -28.30 16.33 -8.92
C ASN A 137 -27.93 15.33 -10.02
N LEU A 138 -28.07 14.05 -9.70
CA LEU A 138 -27.71 12.96 -10.60
C LEU A 138 -28.67 12.78 -11.79
N SER A 139 -29.91 13.28 -11.71
CA SER A 139 -30.87 13.17 -12.82
C SER A 139 -30.62 14.23 -13.89
N SER A 140 -30.18 15.43 -13.50
CA SER A 140 -29.83 16.51 -14.43
C SER A 140 -28.33 16.64 -14.72
N GLY A 141 -27.47 15.87 -14.04
CA GLY A 141 -26.02 15.97 -14.17
C GLY A 141 -25.45 17.31 -13.69
N SER A 142 -26.19 18.03 -12.82
CA SER A 142 -25.78 19.31 -12.26
C SER A 142 -25.48 19.18 -10.78
N TRP A 143 -24.90 20.22 -10.16
CA TRP A 143 -24.63 20.25 -8.73
C TRP A 143 -24.74 21.68 -8.23
N TYR A 144 -25.01 21.84 -6.93
CA TYR A 144 -25.10 23.14 -6.28
C TYR A 144 -24.53 23.07 -4.86
N PHE A 145 -24.22 24.22 -4.28
CA PHE A 145 -23.86 24.31 -2.87
C PHE A 145 -25.12 24.57 -2.04
N SER A 146 -25.35 23.75 -1.01
CA SER A 146 -26.36 24.03 0.01
C SER A 146 -25.69 24.30 1.36
N THR A 147 -26.18 25.34 2.03
CA THR A 147 -25.84 25.65 3.43
C THR A 147 -26.65 24.83 4.43
N ASN A 148 -27.69 24.12 3.97
CA ASN A 148 -28.54 23.29 4.83
C ASN A 148 -28.10 21.83 4.75
N ALA A 149 -27.68 21.26 5.88
CA ALA A 149 -27.24 19.87 5.99
C ALA A 149 -28.29 18.84 5.51
N GLY A 150 -29.58 19.18 5.57
CA GLY A 150 -30.68 18.30 5.16
C GLY A 150 -30.82 18.08 3.65
N ASP A 151 -30.25 18.94 2.80
CA ASP A 151 -30.37 18.79 1.35
C ASP A 151 -29.41 17.73 0.80
N VAL A 152 -28.24 17.54 1.44
CA VAL A 152 -27.26 16.51 1.07
C VAL A 152 -27.78 15.10 1.39
N GLU A 153 -28.72 14.96 2.33
CA GLU A 153 -29.34 13.67 2.68
C GLU A 153 -30.41 13.21 1.67
N ARG A 154 -30.87 14.11 0.79
CA ARG A 154 -31.91 13.86 -0.21
C ARG A 154 -31.35 13.73 -1.64
N ILE A 155 -30.26 12.99 -1.81
CA ILE A 155 -29.83 12.58 -3.15
C ILE A 155 -30.85 11.56 -3.66
N GLU A 156 -31.79 11.99 -4.52
CA GLU A 156 -32.94 11.18 -4.95
C GLU A 156 -32.57 9.80 -5.51
N ALA A 157 -31.40 9.67 -6.14
CA ALA A 157 -30.94 8.43 -6.75
C ALA A 157 -30.37 7.42 -5.75
N VAL A 158 -30.00 7.84 -4.53
CA VAL A 158 -29.46 6.95 -3.49
C VAL A 158 -30.31 7.12 -2.24
N ARG A 159 -31.47 6.47 -2.21
CA ARG A 159 -32.33 6.44 -1.02
C ARG A 159 -31.64 5.63 0.08
N TYR A 160 -31.36 6.29 1.19
CA TYR A 160 -30.84 5.63 2.38
C TYR A 160 -31.89 4.65 2.94
N ALA A 161 -31.46 3.49 3.46
CA ALA A 161 -32.38 2.44 3.94
C ALA A 161 -33.40 2.95 4.97
N ALA A 162 -33.06 3.96 5.78
CA ALA A 162 -33.97 4.56 6.76
C ALA A 162 -35.04 5.48 6.16
N THR A 163 -35.00 5.76 4.85
CA THR A 163 -36.00 6.57 4.14
C THR A 163 -37.00 5.72 3.34
N LEU A 164 -36.89 4.39 3.42
CA LEU A 164 -37.80 3.46 2.79
C LEU A 164 -39.08 3.30 3.62
N SER A 165 -40.22 3.26 2.96
CA SER A 165 -41.48 2.87 3.62
C SER A 165 -41.43 1.40 4.07
N PRO A 166 -42.25 1.00 5.06
CA PRO A 166 -42.30 -0.39 5.53
C PRO A 166 -42.56 -1.40 4.40
N GLU A 167 -43.39 -1.05 3.42
CA GLU A 167 -43.68 -1.87 2.25
C GLU A 167 -42.45 -2.02 1.33
N GLN A 168 -41.72 -0.92 1.09
CA GLN A 168 -40.50 -0.93 0.28
C GLN A 168 -39.37 -1.72 0.94
N VAL A 169 -39.26 -1.66 2.27
CA VAL A 169 -38.30 -2.50 3.02
C VAL A 169 -38.64 -3.97 2.82
N GLY A 170 -39.92 -4.35 2.96
CA GLY A 170 -40.36 -5.73 2.71
C GLY A 170 -40.05 -6.21 1.29
N LEU A 171 -40.25 -5.34 0.29
CA LEU A 171 -39.92 -5.66 -1.10
C LEU A 171 -38.41 -5.78 -1.32
N LEU A 172 -37.61 -4.89 -0.72
CA LEU A 172 -36.15 -4.95 -0.78
C LEU A 172 -35.61 -6.22 -0.13
N ASP A 173 -36.13 -6.60 1.04
CA ASP A 173 -35.73 -7.83 1.73
C ASP A 173 -36.09 -9.07 0.92
N LEU A 174 -37.27 -9.09 0.29
CA LEU A 174 -37.66 -10.15 -0.65
C LEU A 174 -36.68 -10.21 -1.83
N LEU A 175 -36.36 -9.07 -2.43
CA LEU A 175 -35.46 -8.98 -3.57
C LEU A 175 -34.05 -9.44 -3.20
N ILE A 176 -33.53 -9.03 -2.05
CA ILE A 176 -32.24 -9.48 -1.51
C ILE A 176 -32.26 -10.98 -1.28
N LYS A 177 -33.33 -11.52 -0.69
CA LYS A 177 -33.46 -12.96 -0.44
C LYS A 177 -33.42 -13.76 -1.75
N VAL A 178 -34.25 -13.39 -2.72
CA VAL A 178 -34.31 -14.04 -4.04
C VAL A 178 -32.96 -13.94 -4.76
N HIS A 179 -32.31 -12.78 -4.74
CA HIS A 179 -31.01 -12.62 -5.40
C HIS A 179 -29.89 -13.35 -4.66
N LYS A 180 -29.89 -13.41 -3.33
CA LYS A 180 -28.91 -14.20 -2.58
C LYS A 180 -29.02 -15.69 -2.89
N GLU A 181 -30.24 -16.21 -2.97
CA GLU A 181 -30.47 -17.60 -3.40
C GLU A 181 -29.97 -17.84 -4.84
N THR A 182 -30.07 -16.82 -5.70
CA THR A 182 -29.57 -16.87 -7.09
C THR A 182 -28.05 -16.74 -7.19
N ILE A 183 -27.42 -15.95 -6.31
CA ILE A 183 -25.98 -15.65 -6.34
C ILE A 183 -25.13 -16.82 -5.80
N GLY A 184 -25.75 -17.78 -5.10
CA GLY A 184 -25.06 -18.95 -4.56
C GLY A 184 -24.08 -18.61 -3.43
N GLU A 185 -23.59 -19.63 -2.73
CA GLU A 185 -22.59 -19.46 -1.65
C GLU A 185 -21.15 -19.46 -2.17
N LEU A 186 -20.94 -19.94 -3.39
CA LEU A 186 -19.63 -20.01 -4.03
C LEU A 186 -19.32 -18.70 -4.75
N LEU A 187 -18.03 -18.34 -4.80
CA LEU A 187 -17.59 -17.22 -5.61
C LEU A 187 -17.98 -17.46 -7.07
N GLY A 188 -18.56 -16.44 -7.72
CA GLY A 188 -18.97 -16.54 -9.11
C GLY A 188 -17.77 -16.85 -10.01
N SER A 189 -17.81 -17.98 -10.71
CA SER A 189 -16.88 -18.34 -11.78
C SER A 189 -17.58 -18.23 -13.13
N THR A 190 -16.93 -17.62 -14.12
CA THR A 190 -17.45 -17.52 -15.49
C THR A 190 -16.63 -18.38 -16.42
N THR A 191 -17.30 -19.22 -17.20
CA THR A 191 -16.67 -20.02 -18.27
C THR A 191 -16.61 -19.27 -19.61
N LYS A 192 -17.12 -18.05 -19.67
CA LYS A 192 -17.26 -17.29 -20.92
C LYS A 192 -15.96 -16.69 -21.43
N CYS A 193 -14.99 -16.45 -20.55
CA CYS A 193 -13.71 -15.87 -20.92
C CYS A 193 -12.62 -16.34 -19.96
N GLU A 194 -11.43 -16.57 -20.50
CA GLU A 194 -10.21 -16.82 -19.75
C GLU A 194 -9.28 -15.62 -19.89
N HIS A 195 -8.68 -15.18 -18.79
CA HIS A 195 -7.72 -14.09 -18.80
C HIS A 195 -6.31 -14.65 -19.02
N VAL A 196 -5.73 -14.37 -20.20
CA VAL A 196 -4.35 -14.75 -20.52
C VAL A 196 -3.43 -13.57 -20.23
N ILE A 197 -2.44 -13.78 -19.36
CA ILE A 197 -1.43 -12.76 -19.03
C ILE A 197 -0.19 -12.99 -19.90
N GLU A 198 0.04 -12.09 -20.86
CA GLU A 198 1.24 -12.10 -21.68
C GLU A 198 2.41 -11.41 -20.94
N VAL A 199 3.51 -12.14 -20.74
CA VAL A 199 4.68 -11.63 -20.00
C VAL A 199 5.90 -11.55 -20.92
N THR A 200 6.61 -10.42 -20.87
CA THR A 200 7.89 -10.24 -21.57
C THR A 200 9.03 -10.43 -20.56
N GLY A 201 9.70 -11.59 -20.61
CA GLY A 201 10.88 -11.88 -19.79
C GLY A 201 10.87 -13.26 -19.10
N PRO A 202 11.98 -13.69 -18.50
CA PRO A 202 12.07 -14.97 -17.81
C PRO A 202 11.37 -14.93 -16.43
N PRO A 203 10.91 -16.08 -15.90
CA PRO A 203 10.32 -16.16 -14.55
C PRO A 203 11.27 -15.66 -13.45
N ILE A 204 10.73 -14.90 -12.50
CA ILE A 204 11.48 -14.36 -11.35
C ILE A 204 11.13 -15.16 -10.10
N LYS A 205 12.15 -15.66 -9.39
CA LYS A 205 12.00 -16.39 -8.12
C LYS A 205 12.44 -15.53 -6.94
N GLN A 206 11.49 -15.07 -6.13
CA GLN A 206 11.74 -14.28 -4.92
C GLN A 206 11.51 -15.11 -3.65
N ARG A 207 12.38 -15.00 -2.64
CA ARG A 207 12.16 -15.69 -1.35
C ARG A 207 10.97 -15.06 -0.62
N TYR A 208 10.11 -15.90 -0.05
CA TYR A 208 9.04 -15.43 0.83
C TYR A 208 9.64 -14.89 2.14
N TYR A 209 8.96 -13.92 2.74
CA TYR A 209 9.36 -13.37 4.03
C TYR A 209 8.98 -14.33 5.16
N ARG A 210 9.83 -14.38 6.19
CA ARG A 210 9.49 -15.12 7.41
C ARG A 210 8.37 -14.39 8.14
N VAL A 211 7.30 -15.12 8.43
CA VAL A 211 6.21 -14.66 9.29
C VAL A 211 6.32 -15.31 10.66
N SER A 212 5.70 -14.71 11.67
CA SER A 212 5.65 -15.30 13.01
C SER A 212 4.79 -16.57 13.01
N PRO A 213 4.99 -17.50 13.97
CA PRO A 213 4.20 -18.73 14.04
C PRO A 213 2.68 -18.49 14.15
N VAL A 214 2.28 -17.45 14.88
CA VAL A 214 0.87 -17.06 15.03
C VAL A 214 0.29 -16.58 13.70
N MET A 215 1.01 -15.72 12.97
CA MET A 215 0.57 -15.28 11.64
C MET A 215 0.55 -16.42 10.63
N GLN A 216 1.50 -17.35 10.70
CA GLN A 216 1.52 -18.53 9.84
C GLN A 216 0.27 -19.40 10.05
N GLN A 217 -0.22 -19.53 11.29
CA GLN A 217 -1.45 -20.28 11.57
C GLN A 217 -2.66 -19.66 10.89
N HIS A 218 -2.83 -18.34 10.97
CA HIS A 218 -3.91 -17.64 10.27
C HIS A 218 -3.80 -17.78 8.75
N ILE A 219 -2.59 -17.62 8.20
CA ILE A 219 -2.34 -17.80 6.75
C ILE A 219 -2.73 -19.21 6.31
N ASN A 220 -2.36 -20.23 7.08
CA ASN A 220 -2.68 -21.62 6.76
C ASN A 220 -4.19 -21.88 6.82
N GLN A 221 -4.89 -21.35 7.83
CA GLN A 221 -6.35 -21.49 7.94
C GLN A 221 -7.08 -20.91 6.73
N GLU A 222 -6.70 -19.70 6.29
CA GLU A 222 -7.26 -19.07 5.09
C GLU A 222 -6.90 -19.85 3.82
N LEU A 223 -5.66 -20.34 3.72
CA LEU A 223 -5.22 -21.14 2.58
C LEU A 223 -6.01 -22.45 2.47
N ASP A 224 -6.25 -23.13 3.58
CA ASP A 224 -7.03 -24.37 3.64
C ASP A 224 -8.49 -24.13 3.21
N ASP A 225 -9.07 -22.99 3.59
CA ASP A 225 -10.42 -22.61 3.15
C ASP A 225 -10.45 -22.29 1.64
N MET A 226 -9.46 -21.58 1.12
CA MET A 226 -9.35 -21.30 -0.32
C MET A 226 -9.15 -22.58 -1.15
N LEU A 227 -8.34 -23.54 -0.64
CA LEU A 227 -8.17 -24.85 -1.25
C LEU A 227 -9.50 -25.63 -1.26
N ARG A 228 -10.24 -25.62 -0.15
CA ARG A 228 -11.56 -26.26 -0.05
C ARG A 228 -12.57 -25.66 -1.02
N LYS A 229 -12.53 -24.34 -1.21
CA LYS A 229 -13.41 -23.61 -2.14
C LYS A 229 -12.98 -23.71 -3.61
N GLY A 230 -11.83 -24.35 -3.90
CA GLY A 230 -11.31 -24.47 -5.26
C GLY A 230 -10.83 -23.15 -5.86
N ILE A 231 -10.54 -22.14 -5.02
CA ILE A 231 -10.04 -20.82 -5.46
C ILE A 231 -8.56 -20.91 -5.82
N VAL A 232 -7.82 -21.77 -5.12
CA VAL A 232 -6.39 -21.99 -5.33
C VAL A 232 -6.10 -23.47 -5.49
N GLU A 233 -5.03 -23.79 -6.22
CA GLU A 233 -4.55 -25.15 -6.44
C GLU A 233 -3.04 -25.26 -6.22
N LYS A 234 -2.58 -26.47 -5.89
CA LYS A 234 -1.14 -26.75 -5.79
C LYS A 234 -0.57 -26.80 -7.20
N SER A 235 0.38 -25.92 -7.52
CA SER A 235 1.07 -25.90 -8.81
C SER A 235 2.57 -26.03 -8.64
N ASN A 236 3.28 -26.72 -9.53
CA ASN A 236 4.74 -26.81 -9.53
C ASN A 236 5.35 -25.74 -10.46
N SER A 237 5.16 -24.46 -10.12
CA SER A 237 5.75 -23.37 -10.91
C SER A 237 7.26 -23.20 -10.63
N PRO A 238 8.06 -22.71 -11.61
CA PRO A 238 9.47 -22.34 -11.40
C PRO A 238 9.68 -21.24 -10.33
N GLY A 239 8.59 -20.62 -9.84
CA GLY A 239 8.56 -19.63 -8.78
C GLY A 239 8.84 -20.20 -7.37
N PRO A 240 8.70 -19.38 -6.32
CA PRO A 240 9.14 -19.74 -4.98
C PRO A 240 8.23 -20.74 -4.28
N HIS A 241 8.57 -22.02 -4.42
CA HIS A 241 8.07 -23.08 -3.54
C HIS A 241 8.83 -23.14 -2.22
N ARG A 242 8.09 -23.02 -1.11
CA ARG A 242 8.28 -23.91 0.05
C ARG A 242 7.13 -23.89 1.06
N TYR A 243 5.89 -24.06 0.59
CA TYR A 243 4.80 -24.64 1.41
C TYR A 243 3.76 -25.29 0.47
N CYS A 244 3.79 -26.62 0.39
CA CYS A 244 2.72 -27.51 -0.04
C CYS A 244 2.89 -28.83 0.69
#